data_AF-A0AA36J8I9-F1
#
_entry.id   AF-A0AA36J8I9-F1
#
_cell.length_a   1.000
_cell.length_b   1.000
_cell.length_c   1.000
_cell.angle_alpha   90.00
_cell.angle_beta   90.00
_cell.angle_gamma   90.00
#
_symmetry.space_group_name_H-M   'P 1'
#
loop_
_entity.id
_entity.type
_entity.pdbx_description
1 polymer ?
#
loop_
_entity_poly.entity_id
_entity_poly.type
_entity_poly.pdbx_seq_one_letter_code
_entity_poly.pdbx_strand_id
1 'polypeptide(L)'
;MLILWDETYSQRLWCNYELAVHAKTSAGAETITIVPPWMPLWTLSWFGITASLCCLFSGGQSLVLDAESHVSLLVSLIRNYFVPPYAFLFASIPYSWFCLKKLKWHKLLLDEMAHFDFVNAKCALEMDRREIEEQVVCLFDEALEPPIRVAFDDLDGSGVPTLETDGADGALLPETIREIRHITSYPSKDEIIHCFNSYVRGPLRDSVLTAMGKEHEIPLKLSMLSSFPLWFTGLVSVFGCDGRSDCMKSATASGYTSVPQYMAANAVWSLLVAPLFMMILPPLMLRTNQCAEAAVSSRTWQMALGSVLGAIVFFLLDVLASLQWALFILAVAKPSPLWLAGAMLGFGLLVWSIWTLLGSKDLAPSRRSLAQHLEDLG
;
A
#
# COMPACT_ATOMS: atom_id res chain seq x y z
N MET A 1 -1.09 10.49 13.63
CA MET A 1 -2.56 10.36 13.75
C MET A 1 -3.05 9.13 13.00
N LEU A 2 -3.87 8.27 13.63
CA LEU A 2 -4.53 7.15 12.96
C LEU A 2 -5.95 7.57 12.57
N ILE A 3 -6.30 7.42 11.29
CA ILE A 3 -7.60 7.86 10.75
C ILE A 3 -8.36 6.66 10.21
N LEU A 4 -9.51 6.38 10.81
CA LEU A 4 -10.48 5.45 10.28
C LEU A 4 -11.35 6.19 9.27
N TRP A 5 -10.98 6.08 8.00
CA TRP A 5 -11.65 6.83 6.94
C TRP A 5 -12.99 6.19 6.57
N ASP A 6 -14.05 6.96 6.42
CA ASP A 6 -15.32 6.49 5.86
C ASP A 6 -15.78 7.37 4.69
N GLU A 7 -16.83 6.96 3.97
CA GLU A 7 -17.38 7.67 2.80
C GLU A 7 -17.88 9.09 3.10
N THR A 8 -17.94 9.50 4.38
CA THR A 8 -18.38 10.84 4.80
C THR A 8 -17.28 11.61 5.52
N TYR A 9 -16.08 11.04 5.67
CA TYR A 9 -14.99 11.63 6.44
C TYR A 9 -14.55 12.94 5.82
N SER A 10 -14.29 12.96 4.52
CA SER A 10 -13.87 14.16 3.80
C SER A 10 -15.01 15.20 3.65
N GLN A 11 -16.27 14.81 3.89
CA GLN A 11 -17.40 15.75 3.91
C GLN A 11 -17.52 16.50 5.23
N ARG A 12 -16.90 16.01 6.32
CA ARG A 12 -17.01 16.60 7.65
C ARG A 12 -15.94 17.67 7.85
N LEU A 13 -16.38 18.87 8.22
CA LEU A 13 -15.48 20.02 8.37
C LEU A 13 -14.41 19.76 9.45
N TRP A 14 -14.85 19.26 10.61
CA TRP A 14 -13.97 18.94 11.74
C TRP A 14 -12.86 17.95 11.36
N CYS A 15 -13.20 16.90 10.60
CA CYS A 15 -12.25 15.88 10.18
C CYS A 15 -11.15 16.42 9.25
N ASN A 16 -11.50 17.32 8.32
CA ASN A 16 -10.52 17.97 7.45
C ASN A 16 -9.67 18.98 8.21
N TYR A 17 -10.27 19.70 9.16
CA TYR A 17 -9.56 20.63 10.04
C TYR A 17 -8.51 19.90 10.89
N GLU A 18 -8.88 18.84 11.61
CA GLU A 18 -7.94 18.05 12.41
C GLU A 18 -6.78 17.50 11.57
N LEU A 19 -7.11 17.02 10.36
CA LEU A 19 -6.12 16.50 9.43
C LEU A 19 -5.14 17.59 8.98
N ALA A 20 -5.64 18.79 8.68
CA ALA A 20 -4.82 19.93 8.28
C ALA A 20 -3.94 20.44 9.43
N VAL A 21 -4.49 20.56 10.64
CA VAL A 21 -3.73 20.91 11.86
C VAL A 21 -2.59 19.92 12.05
N HIS A 22 -2.90 18.62 12.02
CA HIS A 22 -1.88 17.59 12.22
C HIS A 22 -0.83 17.63 11.10
N ALA A 23 -1.24 17.78 9.84
CA ALA A 23 -0.31 17.86 8.72
C ALA A 23 0.61 19.09 8.80
N LYS A 24 0.11 20.26 9.22
CA LYS A 24 0.90 21.49 9.34
C LYS A 24 1.83 21.48 10.55
N THR A 25 1.42 20.83 11.66
CA THR A 25 2.21 20.76 12.90
C THR A 25 3.20 19.58 12.93
N SER A 26 2.98 18.54 12.13
CA SER A 26 3.88 17.39 12.03
C SER A 26 5.09 17.70 11.16
N ALA A 27 6.26 17.21 11.56
CA ALA A 27 7.50 17.32 10.78
C ALA A 27 7.53 16.46 9.48
N GLY A 28 6.42 15.82 9.09
CA GLY A 28 6.35 15.03 7.86
C GLY A 28 5.01 14.33 7.61
N ALA A 29 4.74 14.00 6.34
CA ALA A 29 3.52 13.33 5.89
C ALA A 29 3.36 11.89 6.43
N GLU A 30 4.45 11.28 6.91
CA GLU A 30 4.46 9.90 7.44
C GLU A 30 3.71 9.75 8.78
N THR A 31 3.39 10.85 9.45
CA THR A 31 2.67 10.82 10.74
C THR A 31 1.18 10.50 10.57
N ILE A 32 0.62 10.68 9.37
CA ILE A 32 -0.78 10.40 9.06
C ILE A 32 -0.90 8.96 8.54
N THR A 33 -1.55 8.10 9.32
CA THR A 33 -1.90 6.74 8.89
C THR A 33 -3.39 6.65 8.63
N ILE A 34 -3.79 6.51 7.37
CA ILE A 34 -5.18 6.33 6.98
C ILE A 34 -5.47 4.84 6.80
N VAL A 35 -6.44 4.33 7.54
CA VAL A 35 -6.90 2.95 7.44
C VAL A 35 -8.33 2.95 6.92
N PRO A 36 -8.54 2.67 5.63
CA PRO A 36 -9.87 2.57 5.07
C PRO A 36 -10.52 1.24 5.49
N PRO A 37 -11.85 1.18 5.68
CA PRO A 37 -12.58 0.02 6.18
C PRO A 37 -12.52 -1.17 5.22
N TRP A 38 -12.18 -0.94 3.94
CA TRP A 38 -11.98 -2.03 2.98
C TRP A 38 -10.72 -2.83 3.32
N MET A 39 -9.69 -2.23 3.93
CA MET A 39 -8.39 -2.85 4.09
C MET A 39 -8.41 -4.03 5.09
N PRO A 40 -9.02 -3.92 6.29
CA PRO A 40 -9.18 -5.08 7.17
C PRO A 40 -10.05 -6.19 6.55
N LEU A 41 -11.16 -5.83 5.92
CA LEU A 41 -12.06 -6.79 5.29
C LEU A 41 -11.39 -7.53 4.13
N TRP A 42 -10.64 -6.80 3.30
CA TRP A 42 -9.86 -7.36 2.21
C TRP A 42 -8.80 -8.32 2.74
N THR A 43 -8.04 -7.90 3.76
CA THR A 43 -6.98 -8.72 4.37
C THR A 43 -7.55 -10.00 4.96
N LEU A 44 -8.60 -9.92 5.78
CA LEU A 44 -9.22 -11.09 6.40
C LEU A 44 -9.82 -12.04 5.37
N SER A 45 -10.45 -11.51 4.32
CA SER A 45 -10.99 -12.32 3.23
C SER A 45 -9.87 -13.01 2.46
N TRP A 46 -8.77 -12.31 2.20
CA TRP A 46 -7.59 -12.88 1.58
C TRP A 46 -7.00 -14.02 2.39
N PHE A 47 -6.88 -13.82 3.70
CA PHE A 47 -6.44 -14.86 4.63
C PHE A 47 -7.35 -16.07 4.58
N GLY A 48 -8.67 -15.85 4.69
CA GLY A 48 -9.66 -16.93 4.68
C GLY A 48 -9.66 -17.73 3.38
N ILE A 49 -9.66 -17.05 2.23
CA ILE A 49 -9.67 -17.70 0.91
C ILE A 49 -8.35 -18.45 0.68
N THR A 50 -7.21 -17.81 0.94
CA THR A 50 -5.90 -18.45 0.75
C THR A 50 -5.74 -19.65 1.67
N ALA A 51 -6.07 -19.52 2.96
CA ALA A 51 -6.01 -20.65 3.90
C ALA A 51 -6.95 -21.78 3.47
N SER A 52 -8.16 -21.47 2.99
CA SER A 52 -9.09 -22.48 2.48
C SER A 52 -8.56 -23.19 1.25
N LEU A 53 -8.01 -22.47 0.28
CA LEU A 53 -7.38 -23.05 -0.91
C LEU A 53 -6.21 -23.94 -0.52
N CYS A 54 -5.32 -23.48 0.37
CA CYS A 54 -4.24 -24.29 0.90
C CYS A 54 -4.77 -25.57 1.54
N CYS A 55 -5.73 -25.50 2.47
CA CYS A 55 -6.29 -26.68 3.13
C CYS A 55 -6.96 -27.65 2.15
N LEU A 56 -7.66 -27.16 1.12
CA LEU A 56 -8.35 -27.99 0.14
C LEU A 56 -7.39 -28.72 -0.80
N PHE A 57 -6.25 -28.11 -1.14
CA PHE A 57 -5.32 -28.65 -2.14
C PHE A 57 -4.03 -29.23 -1.56
N SER A 58 -3.69 -28.96 -0.30
CA SER A 58 -2.48 -29.51 0.36
C SER A 58 -2.57 -31.01 0.69
N GLY A 59 -3.73 -31.67 0.54
CA GLY A 59 -3.94 -33.09 0.85
C GLY A 59 -4.06 -34.02 -0.36
N GLY A 60 -3.85 -33.51 -1.58
CA GLY A 60 -4.14 -34.22 -2.82
C GLY A 60 -3.09 -35.27 -3.22
N GLN A 61 -3.28 -36.50 -2.75
CA GLN A 61 -2.66 -37.74 -3.25
C GLN A 61 -1.16 -37.95 -2.98
N SER A 62 -0.80 -39.22 -2.76
CA SER A 62 0.57 -39.68 -2.74
C SER A 62 1.23 -39.39 -4.09
N LEU A 63 1.97 -38.27 -4.17
CA LEU A 63 2.86 -37.96 -5.28
C LEU A 63 3.76 -39.18 -5.55
N VAL A 64 3.48 -39.91 -6.63
CA VAL A 64 4.43 -40.86 -7.22
C VAL A 64 5.02 -40.11 -8.40
N LEU A 65 6.22 -39.57 -8.20
CA LEU A 65 6.94 -38.88 -9.25
C LEU A 65 7.62 -39.89 -10.15
N ASP A 66 7.45 -39.70 -11.45
CA ASP A 66 8.19 -40.45 -12.45
C ASP A 66 9.61 -39.86 -12.50
N ALA A 67 10.57 -40.60 -11.94
CA ALA A 67 11.96 -40.17 -11.86
C ALA A 67 12.82 -40.65 -13.03
N GLU A 68 12.25 -41.32 -14.04
CA GLU A 68 12.99 -41.96 -15.14
C GLU A 68 13.77 -40.93 -15.97
N SER A 69 13.17 -39.77 -16.26
CA SER A 69 13.79 -38.70 -17.03
C SER A 69 13.55 -37.32 -16.38
N HIS A 70 14.35 -36.32 -16.74
CA HIS A 70 14.12 -34.94 -16.26
C HIS A 70 12.77 -34.39 -16.75
N VAL A 71 12.35 -34.76 -17.97
CA VAL A 71 11.10 -34.29 -18.57
C VAL A 71 9.90 -34.98 -17.94
N SER A 72 9.97 -36.29 -17.68
CA SER A 72 8.89 -37.01 -17.00
C SER A 72 8.70 -36.51 -15.57
N LEU A 73 9.80 -36.22 -14.86
CA LEU A 73 9.76 -35.60 -13.54
C LEU A 73 9.10 -34.22 -13.58
N LEU A 74 9.50 -33.36 -14.53
CA LEU A 74 8.91 -32.03 -14.73
C LEU A 74 7.40 -32.11 -15.00
N VAL A 75 6.97 -32.95 -15.94
CA VAL A 75 5.56 -33.12 -16.30
C VAL A 75 4.75 -33.68 -15.13
N SER A 76 5.30 -34.65 -14.40
CA SER A 76 4.65 -35.22 -13.22
C SER A 76 4.49 -34.19 -12.10
N LEU A 77 5.52 -33.36 -11.85
CA LEU A 77 5.43 -32.26 -10.90
C LEU A 77 4.33 -31.27 -11.29
N ILE A 78 4.35 -30.75 -12.52
CA ILE A 78 3.35 -29.78 -12.98
C ILE A 78 1.94 -30.38 -12.88
N ARG A 79 1.75 -31.64 -13.30
CA ARG A 79 0.44 -32.30 -13.28
C ARG A 79 -0.10 -32.50 -11.86
N ASN A 80 0.76 -32.88 -10.92
CA ASN A 80 0.34 -33.20 -9.56
C ASN A 80 0.07 -31.95 -8.70
N TYR A 81 0.76 -30.84 -8.98
CA TYR A 81 0.54 -29.56 -8.28
C TYR A 81 -0.50 -28.67 -8.97
N PHE A 82 -1.04 -29.10 -10.11
CA PHE A 82 -2.01 -28.32 -10.87
C PHE A 82 -3.33 -28.16 -10.11
N VAL A 83 -3.61 -26.95 -9.64
CA VAL A 83 -4.92 -26.63 -9.07
C VAL A 83 -5.95 -26.53 -10.20
N PRO A 84 -7.13 -27.17 -10.09
CA PRO A 84 -8.13 -27.12 -11.13
C PRO A 84 -8.57 -25.68 -11.48
N PRO A 85 -8.71 -25.31 -12.77
CA PRO A 85 -8.99 -23.93 -13.18
C PRO A 85 -10.24 -23.30 -12.56
N TYR A 86 -11.26 -24.11 -12.28
CA TYR A 86 -12.50 -23.64 -11.64
C TYR A 86 -12.26 -23.09 -10.22
N ALA A 87 -11.26 -23.58 -9.50
CA ALA A 87 -10.95 -23.10 -8.15
C ALA A 87 -10.47 -21.64 -8.19
N PHE A 88 -9.69 -21.27 -9.21
CA PHE A 88 -9.28 -19.87 -9.43
C PHE A 88 -10.46 -18.98 -9.76
N LEU A 89 -11.44 -19.48 -10.53
CA LEU A 89 -12.66 -18.73 -10.82
C LEU A 89 -13.44 -18.43 -9.53
N PHE A 90 -13.67 -19.41 -8.68
CA PHE A 90 -14.35 -19.20 -7.40
C PHE A 90 -13.59 -18.25 -6.46
N ALA A 91 -12.26 -18.40 -6.38
CA ALA A 91 -11.42 -17.51 -5.57
C ALA A 91 -11.38 -16.08 -6.11
N SER A 92 -11.43 -15.90 -7.43
CA SER A 92 -11.35 -14.59 -8.07
C SER A 92 -12.56 -13.69 -7.80
N ILE A 93 -13.76 -14.25 -7.59
CA ILE A 93 -15.00 -13.48 -7.38
C ILE A 93 -14.90 -12.53 -6.18
N PRO A 94 -14.61 -13.02 -4.95
CA PRO A 94 -14.46 -12.13 -3.80
C PRO A 94 -13.27 -11.17 -3.99
N TYR A 95 -12.19 -11.60 -4.64
CA TYR A 95 -11.05 -10.71 -4.90
C TYR A 95 -11.40 -9.53 -5.80
N SER A 96 -12.10 -9.78 -6.89
CA SER A 96 -12.56 -8.75 -7.82
C SER A 96 -13.55 -7.81 -7.16
N TRP A 97 -14.48 -8.33 -6.35
CA TRP A 97 -15.37 -7.49 -5.54
C TRP A 97 -14.59 -6.50 -4.67
N PHE A 98 -13.58 -6.96 -3.94
CA PHE A 98 -12.82 -6.07 -3.07
C PHE A 98 -11.92 -5.11 -3.84
N CYS A 99 -11.31 -5.54 -4.96
CA CYS A 99 -10.54 -4.65 -5.82
C CYS A 99 -11.41 -3.51 -6.35
N LEU A 100 -12.63 -3.81 -6.84
CA LEU A 100 -13.57 -2.79 -7.30
C LEU A 100 -14.05 -1.87 -6.16
N LYS A 101 -14.30 -2.41 -4.96
CA LYS A 101 -14.60 -1.57 -3.79
C LYS A 101 -13.44 -0.64 -3.45
N LYS A 102 -12.20 -1.15 -3.50
CA LYS A 102 -10.99 -0.39 -3.22
C LYS A 102 -10.81 0.75 -4.23
N LEU A 103 -10.95 0.47 -5.52
CA LEU A 103 -10.92 1.49 -6.60
C LEU A 103 -11.97 2.56 -6.35
N LYS A 104 -13.24 2.15 -6.18
CA LYS A 104 -14.36 3.07 -5.94
C LYS A 104 -14.13 3.98 -4.72
N TRP A 105 -13.77 3.42 -3.58
CA TRP A 105 -13.62 4.18 -2.33
C TRP A 105 -12.41 5.08 -2.35
N HIS A 106 -11.29 4.63 -2.94
CA HIS A 106 -10.11 5.46 -3.08
C HIS A 106 -10.33 6.63 -4.04
N LYS A 107 -11.05 6.39 -5.14
CA LYS A 107 -11.45 7.44 -6.07
C LYS A 107 -12.37 8.46 -5.40
N LEU A 108 -13.39 8.00 -4.67
CA LEU A 108 -14.29 8.86 -3.92
C LEU A 108 -13.52 9.73 -2.91
N LEU A 109 -12.63 9.15 -2.13
CA LEU A 109 -11.78 9.88 -1.17
C LEU A 109 -11.02 11.03 -1.85
N LEU A 110 -10.32 10.71 -2.94
CA LEU A 110 -9.49 11.69 -3.65
C LEU A 110 -10.30 12.76 -4.36
N ASP A 111 -11.51 12.41 -4.83
CA ASP A 111 -12.43 13.32 -5.49
C ASP A 111 -13.08 14.28 -4.48
N GLU A 112 -13.50 13.79 -3.31
CA GLU A 112 -14.04 14.61 -2.24
C GLU A 112 -13.00 15.61 -1.69
N MET A 113 -11.74 15.19 -1.56
CA MET A 113 -10.67 16.11 -1.16
C MET A 113 -10.38 17.14 -2.25
N ALA A 114 -10.42 16.76 -3.53
CA ALA A 114 -10.17 17.67 -4.65
C ALA A 114 -11.26 18.74 -4.80
N HIS A 115 -12.51 18.42 -4.42
CA HIS A 115 -13.65 19.32 -4.47
C HIS A 115 -14.05 19.86 -3.09
N PHE A 116 -13.21 19.67 -2.08
CA PHE A 116 -13.50 20.11 -0.71
C PHE A 116 -13.76 21.61 -0.68
N ASP A 117 -14.80 22.05 0.02
CA ASP A 117 -15.08 23.45 0.23
C ASP A 117 -15.59 23.68 1.65
N PHE A 118 -14.87 24.53 2.40
CA PHE A 118 -15.16 24.90 3.77
C PHE A 118 -16.63 25.27 3.98
N VAL A 119 -17.21 26.09 3.08
CA VAL A 119 -18.58 26.58 3.22
C VAL A 119 -19.60 25.44 3.09
N ASN A 120 -19.34 24.51 2.16
CA ASN A 120 -20.22 23.40 1.84
C ASN A 120 -19.97 22.15 2.71
N ALA A 121 -18.87 22.11 3.46
CA ALA A 121 -18.54 21.01 4.36
C ALA A 121 -19.59 20.88 5.48
N LYS A 122 -19.94 19.65 5.84
CA LYS A 122 -20.94 19.34 6.86
C LYS A 122 -20.34 19.49 8.26
N CYS A 123 -21.12 20.06 9.17
CA CYS A 123 -20.80 20.08 10.60
C CYS A 123 -21.76 19.15 11.35
N ALA A 124 -21.30 18.57 12.46
CA ALA A 124 -22.20 17.86 13.37
C ALA A 124 -23.15 18.86 14.05
N LEU A 125 -22.62 20.00 14.48
CA LEU A 125 -23.35 21.17 14.95
C LEU A 125 -22.88 22.39 14.15
N GLU A 126 -23.81 23.16 13.56
CA GLU A 126 -23.43 24.35 12.78
C GLU A 126 -22.78 25.45 13.62
N MET A 127 -22.91 25.40 14.95
CA MET A 127 -22.17 26.28 15.85
C MET A 127 -20.66 26.05 15.79
N ASP A 128 -20.23 24.80 15.57
CA ASP A 128 -18.81 24.44 15.48
C ASP A 128 -18.14 25.08 14.26
N ARG A 129 -18.91 25.41 13.20
CA ARG A 129 -18.37 26.03 12.00
C ARG A 129 -17.64 27.33 12.32
N ARG A 130 -18.23 28.17 13.18
CA ARG A 130 -17.64 29.47 13.56
C ARG A 130 -16.35 29.27 14.34
N GLU A 131 -16.35 28.33 15.28
CA GLU A 131 -15.17 27.98 16.06
C GLU A 131 -14.03 27.45 15.18
N ILE A 132 -14.34 26.50 14.29
CA ILE A 132 -13.35 25.97 13.34
C ILE A 132 -12.86 27.06 12.40
N GLU A 133 -13.73 27.97 11.94
CA GLU A 133 -13.34 29.09 11.09
C GLU A 133 -12.34 30.00 11.79
N GLU A 134 -12.59 30.35 13.06
CA GLU A 134 -11.65 31.13 13.87
C GLU A 134 -10.33 30.41 14.07
N GLN A 135 -10.35 29.10 14.30
CA GLN A 135 -9.14 28.31 14.46
C GLN A 135 -8.37 28.13 13.14
N VAL A 136 -9.06 27.99 12.00
CA VAL A 136 -8.44 27.97 10.66
C VAL A 136 -7.77 29.30 10.39
N VAL A 137 -8.44 30.42 10.71
CA VAL A 137 -7.84 31.75 10.60
C VAL A 137 -6.58 31.83 11.46
N CYS A 138 -6.63 31.38 12.71
CA CYS A 138 -5.44 31.40 13.58
C CYS A 138 -4.31 30.49 13.08
N LEU A 139 -4.65 29.36 12.47
CA LEU A 139 -3.67 28.38 11.98
C LEU A 139 -3.01 28.80 10.66
N PHE A 140 -3.73 29.48 9.77
CA PHE A 140 -3.26 29.86 8.43
C PHE A 140 -2.88 31.32 8.30
N ASP A 141 -3.16 32.15 9.30
CA ASP A 141 -2.68 33.52 9.34
C ASP A 141 -1.20 33.55 9.71
N GLU A 142 -0.34 33.66 8.69
CA GLU A 142 1.11 33.79 8.83
C GLU A 142 1.49 35.03 9.67
N ALA A 143 0.63 36.04 9.76
CA ALA A 143 0.88 37.22 10.60
C ALA A 143 0.92 36.90 12.11
N LEU A 144 0.36 35.75 12.51
CA LEU A 144 0.39 35.26 13.89
C LEU A 144 1.56 34.32 14.16
N GLU A 145 2.32 33.92 13.15
CA GLU A 145 3.58 33.20 13.36
C GLU A 145 4.58 34.21 13.96
N PRO A 146 5.29 33.84 15.07
CA PRO A 146 6.18 34.78 15.74
C PRO A 146 7.23 35.29 14.74
N PRO A 147 7.45 36.61 14.65
CA PRO A 147 8.32 37.19 13.64
C PRO A 147 9.67 36.51 13.70
N ILE A 148 10.12 36.00 12.55
CA ILE A 148 11.44 35.37 12.40
C ILE A 148 12.46 36.43 12.81
N ARG A 149 13.04 36.26 14.00
CA ARG A 149 14.11 37.13 14.49
C ARG A 149 15.33 36.81 13.66
N VAL A 150 15.54 37.59 12.60
CA VAL A 150 16.80 37.60 11.87
C VAL A 150 17.81 38.24 12.81
N ALA A 151 18.64 37.41 13.44
CA ALA A 151 19.83 37.90 14.12
C ALA A 151 20.70 38.54 13.03
N PHE A 152 20.71 39.86 12.97
CA PHE A 152 21.74 40.58 12.25
C PHE A 152 23.01 40.37 13.08
N ASP A 153 23.79 39.34 12.71
CA ASP A 153 25.10 39.13 13.32
C ASP A 153 25.92 40.41 13.16
N ASP A 154 26.39 40.89 14.31
CA ASP A 154 27.16 42.09 14.50
C ASP A 154 28.34 42.16 13.52
N LEU A 155 28.28 43.13 12.60
CA LEU A 155 29.40 43.46 11.73
C LEU A 155 30.50 44.25 12.43
N ASP A 156 30.39 44.57 13.72
CA ASP A 156 31.44 45.28 14.45
C ASP A 156 31.76 44.58 15.78
N GLY A 157 32.88 43.86 15.77
CA GLY A 157 33.45 43.29 16.96
C GLY A 157 33.81 44.35 17.98
N SER A 158 33.13 44.34 19.14
CA SER A 158 33.67 44.69 20.47
C SER A 158 32.52 44.99 21.42
N GLY A 159 31.98 43.96 22.07
CA GLY A 159 31.07 44.16 23.19
C GLY A 159 30.31 42.89 23.50
N VAL A 160 30.62 42.27 24.64
CA VAL A 160 29.91 41.12 25.18
C VAL A 160 28.41 41.42 25.22
N PRO A 161 27.54 40.68 24.50
CA PRO A 161 26.11 40.84 24.65
C PRO A 161 25.67 40.01 25.86
N THR A 162 25.38 40.69 26.95
CA THR A 162 24.57 40.15 28.04
C THR A 162 23.17 39.91 27.47
N LEU A 163 22.77 38.64 27.35
CA LEU A 163 21.41 38.25 26.98
C LEU A 163 20.45 38.64 28.12
N GLU A 164 19.98 39.89 28.09
CA GLU A 164 18.78 40.28 28.82
C GLU A 164 17.56 39.94 27.96
N THR A 165 16.85 38.90 28.41
CA THR A 165 15.60 38.40 27.86
C THR A 165 14.40 39.27 28.24
N ASP A 166 14.57 40.60 28.36
CA ASP A 166 13.50 41.55 28.70
C ASP A 166 13.10 42.34 27.46
N GLY A 167 12.09 41.82 26.76
CA GLY A 167 11.57 42.42 25.54
C GLY A 167 10.35 41.68 25.01
N ALA A 168 9.39 41.40 25.89
CA ALA A 168 8.08 40.85 25.54
C ALA A 168 7.09 41.93 25.05
N ASP A 169 7.46 43.22 25.08
CA ASP A 169 6.53 44.35 24.86
C ASP A 169 6.33 44.76 23.38
N GLY A 170 6.93 44.06 22.43
CA GLY A 170 6.83 44.40 21.00
C GLY A 170 5.81 43.58 20.20
N ALA A 171 5.26 42.50 20.76
CA ALA A 171 4.27 41.70 20.06
C ALA A 171 2.92 42.41 20.17
N LEU A 172 2.47 43.01 19.06
CA LEU A 172 1.09 43.52 18.95
C LEU A 172 0.13 42.41 19.40
N LEU A 173 -0.79 42.75 20.32
CA LEU A 173 -1.82 41.80 20.72
C LEU A 173 -2.56 41.30 19.46
N PRO A 174 -2.94 40.01 19.39
CA PRO A 174 -3.63 39.44 18.24
C PRO A 174 -4.89 40.22 17.84
N GLU A 175 -5.57 40.85 18.82
CA GLU A 175 -6.72 41.71 18.59
C GLU A 175 -6.37 43.00 17.84
N THR A 176 -5.23 43.62 18.16
CA THR A 176 -4.75 44.82 17.47
C THR A 176 -4.34 44.50 16.02
N ILE A 177 -3.76 43.32 15.78
CA ILE A 177 -3.45 42.85 14.41
C ILE A 177 -4.75 42.65 13.61
N ARG A 178 -5.81 42.10 14.24
CA ARG A 178 -7.11 41.95 13.60
C ARG A 178 -7.74 43.30 13.24
N GLU A 179 -7.63 44.31 14.10
CA GLU A 179 -8.15 45.65 13.83
C GLU A 179 -7.40 46.35 12.71
N ILE A 180 -6.08 46.26 12.64
CA ILE A 180 -5.28 46.93 11.60
C ILE A 180 -5.33 46.15 10.27
N ARG A 181 -5.85 44.90 10.28
CA ARG A 181 -5.87 43.99 9.12
C ARG A 181 -6.45 44.61 7.85
N HIS A 182 -7.49 45.44 7.97
CA HIS A 182 -8.14 46.10 6.82
C HIS A 182 -7.30 47.22 6.18
N ILE A 183 -6.25 47.69 6.86
CA ILE A 183 -5.33 48.74 6.40
C ILE A 183 -4.00 48.14 5.95
N THR A 184 -3.57 47.06 6.59
CA THR A 184 -2.39 46.27 6.19
C THR A 184 -2.71 45.39 4.99
N SER A 185 -1.71 45.06 4.19
CA SER A 185 -1.82 44.07 3.10
C SER A 185 -1.97 42.62 3.60
N TYR A 186 -2.45 42.41 4.83
CA TYR A 186 -2.68 41.08 5.38
C TYR A 186 -3.94 40.46 4.76
N PRO A 187 -3.95 39.14 4.53
CA PRO A 187 -5.06 38.47 3.89
C PRO A 187 -6.33 38.58 4.72
N SER A 188 -7.44 38.89 4.06
CA SER A 188 -8.79 38.90 4.62
C SER A 188 -9.20 37.50 5.10
N LYS A 189 -10.27 37.44 5.91
CA LYS A 189 -10.81 36.17 6.42
C LYS A 189 -11.16 35.21 5.28
N ASP A 190 -11.82 35.71 4.24
CA ASP A 190 -12.24 34.93 3.08
C ASP A 190 -11.04 34.41 2.27
N GLU A 191 -9.97 35.21 2.15
CA GLU A 191 -8.72 34.79 1.51
C GLU A 191 -8.02 33.68 2.32
N ILE A 192 -8.01 33.76 3.66
CA ILE A 192 -7.44 32.70 4.50
C ILE A 192 -8.24 31.40 4.38
N ILE A 193 -9.58 31.48 4.35
CA ILE A 193 -10.43 30.31 4.10
C ILE A 193 -10.19 29.73 2.70
N HIS A 194 -9.96 30.57 1.70
CA HIS A 194 -9.55 30.13 0.37
C HIS A 194 -8.17 29.43 0.38
N CYS A 195 -7.21 29.93 1.17
CA CYS A 195 -5.92 29.26 1.38
C CYS A 195 -6.11 27.89 2.05
N PHE A 196 -6.98 27.78 3.05
CA PHE A 196 -7.31 26.49 3.68
C PHE A 196 -7.91 25.50 2.68
N ASN A 197 -8.91 25.93 1.90
CA ASN A 197 -9.49 25.11 0.83
C ASN A 197 -8.41 24.63 -0.15
N SER A 198 -7.54 25.54 -0.59
CA SER A 198 -6.43 25.21 -1.51
C SER A 198 -5.45 24.22 -0.89
N TYR A 199 -5.14 24.37 0.40
CA TYR A 199 -4.29 23.46 1.16
C TYR A 199 -4.88 22.04 1.24
N VAL A 200 -6.18 21.93 1.54
CA VAL A 200 -6.88 20.63 1.60
C VAL A 200 -6.90 19.95 0.23
N ARG A 201 -7.19 20.71 -0.83
CA ARG A 201 -7.28 20.21 -2.22
C ARG A 201 -5.93 19.79 -2.80
N GLY A 202 -4.85 20.44 -2.40
CA GLY A 202 -3.49 20.19 -2.91
C GLY A 202 -2.60 19.47 -1.88
N PRO A 203 -1.78 20.21 -1.09
CA PRO A 203 -0.78 19.64 -0.19
C PRO A 203 -1.27 18.51 0.73
N LEU A 204 -2.46 18.65 1.31
CA LEU A 204 -3.01 17.63 2.20
C LEU A 204 -3.42 16.37 1.42
N ARG A 205 -4.10 16.54 0.29
CA ARG A 205 -4.44 15.46 -0.62
C ARG A 205 -3.20 14.73 -1.13
N ASP A 206 -2.14 15.46 -1.44
CA ASP A 206 -0.85 14.88 -1.87
C ASP A 206 -0.17 14.10 -0.74
N SER A 207 -0.28 14.58 0.51
CA SER A 207 0.20 13.85 1.69
C SER A 207 -0.58 12.54 1.89
N VAL A 208 -1.91 12.57 1.71
CA VAL A 208 -2.76 11.37 1.75
C VAL A 208 -2.41 10.40 0.62
N LEU A 209 -2.20 10.91 -0.60
CA LEU A 209 -1.76 10.12 -1.76
C LEU A 209 -0.39 9.48 -1.53
N THR A 210 0.53 10.20 -0.88
CA THR A 210 1.86 9.68 -0.53
C THR A 210 1.75 8.57 0.50
N ALA A 211 0.92 8.75 1.53
CA ALA A 211 0.72 7.77 2.59
C ALA A 211 0.00 6.49 2.11
N MET A 212 -1.05 6.63 1.29
CA MET A 212 -1.88 5.49 0.85
C MET A 212 -1.46 4.90 -0.50
N GLY A 213 -0.76 5.66 -1.32
CA GLY A 213 -0.52 5.38 -2.73
C GLY A 213 -1.68 5.81 -3.64
N LYS A 214 -1.47 5.68 -4.95
CA LYS A 214 -2.51 5.95 -5.96
C LYS A 214 -3.59 4.87 -5.93
N GLU A 215 -4.74 5.18 -6.52
CA GLU A 215 -5.91 4.30 -6.63
C GLU A 215 -5.55 2.87 -7.12
N HIS A 216 -4.67 2.76 -8.12
CA HIS A 216 -4.28 1.50 -8.75
C HIS A 216 -3.08 0.82 -8.09
N GLU A 217 -2.62 1.31 -6.93
CA GLU A 217 -1.42 0.80 -6.28
C GLU A 217 -1.74 0.15 -4.94
N ILE A 218 -1.05 -0.95 -4.62
CA ILE A 218 -1.15 -1.60 -3.31
C ILE A 218 0.19 -1.39 -2.58
N PRO A 219 0.19 -0.95 -1.32
CA PRO A 219 1.43 -0.84 -0.53
C PRO A 219 2.12 -2.20 -0.39
N LEU A 220 3.45 -2.24 -0.49
CA LEU A 220 4.25 -3.46 -0.32
C LEU A 220 3.92 -4.19 0.99
N LYS A 221 3.76 -3.43 2.09
CA LYS A 221 3.38 -3.97 3.41
C LYS A 221 2.07 -4.78 3.36
N LEU A 222 1.08 -4.29 2.59
CA LEU A 222 -0.21 -4.94 2.46
C LEU A 222 -0.11 -6.21 1.58
N SER A 223 0.66 -6.16 0.50
CA SER A 223 0.97 -7.35 -0.32
C SER A 223 1.78 -8.41 0.43
N MET A 224 2.69 -7.98 1.32
CA MET A 224 3.42 -8.90 2.20
C MET A 224 2.46 -9.56 3.18
N LEU A 225 1.58 -8.78 3.81
CA LEU A 225 0.58 -9.29 4.75
C LEU A 225 -0.32 -10.34 4.11
N SER A 226 -0.76 -10.14 2.85
CA SER A 226 -1.57 -11.11 2.12
C SER A 226 -0.85 -12.44 1.84
N SER A 227 0.49 -12.48 1.90
CA SER A 227 1.25 -13.72 1.73
C SER A 227 1.33 -14.58 3.00
N PHE A 228 1.09 -14.02 4.20
CA PHE A 228 1.27 -14.72 5.49
C PHE A 228 0.60 -16.09 5.62
N PRO A 229 -0.64 -16.32 5.14
CA PRO A 229 -1.24 -17.67 5.17
C PRO A 229 -0.36 -18.73 4.51
N LEU A 230 0.35 -18.35 3.45
CA LEU A 230 1.26 -19.24 2.74
C LEU A 230 2.54 -19.50 3.52
N TRP A 231 3.04 -18.54 4.31
CA TRP A 231 4.15 -18.78 5.24
C TRP A 231 3.78 -19.81 6.30
N PHE A 232 2.61 -19.67 6.93
CA PHE A 232 2.15 -20.63 7.93
C PHE A 232 1.92 -22.01 7.33
N THR A 233 1.30 -22.08 6.15
CA THR A 233 1.14 -23.33 5.40
C THR A 233 2.50 -23.93 5.06
N GLY A 234 3.45 -23.10 4.61
CA GLY A 234 4.81 -23.52 4.29
C GLY A 234 5.57 -24.07 5.50
N LEU A 235 5.41 -23.48 6.69
CA LEU A 235 5.98 -24.01 7.92
C LEU A 235 5.40 -25.39 8.25
N VAL A 236 4.08 -25.56 8.10
CA VAL A 236 3.42 -26.86 8.27
C VAL A 236 3.92 -27.88 7.25
N SER A 237 4.10 -27.49 5.98
CA SER A 237 4.65 -28.38 4.95
C SER A 237 6.09 -28.80 5.23
N VAL A 238 6.95 -27.87 5.65
CA VAL A 238 8.37 -28.13 5.95
C VAL A 238 8.52 -29.02 7.18
N PHE A 239 7.84 -28.70 8.29
CA PHE A 239 7.94 -29.48 9.52
C PHE A 239 7.11 -30.75 9.51
N GLY A 240 6.00 -30.76 8.77
CA GLY A 240 5.13 -31.91 8.59
C GLY A 240 5.51 -32.81 7.43
N CYS A 241 6.63 -32.56 6.76
CA CYS A 241 7.15 -33.36 5.64
C CYS A 241 6.09 -33.65 4.57
N ASP A 242 5.42 -32.58 4.11
CA ASP A 242 4.29 -32.58 3.19
C ASP A 242 3.09 -33.42 3.68
N GLY A 243 2.84 -33.37 4.99
CA GLY A 243 1.76 -34.12 5.65
C GLY A 243 2.03 -35.61 5.81
N ARG A 244 3.24 -36.08 5.47
CA ARG A 244 3.67 -37.46 5.70
C ARG A 244 4.42 -37.55 7.02
N SER A 245 4.12 -38.57 7.83
CA SER A 245 4.81 -38.79 9.12
C SER A 245 6.29 -39.18 8.98
N ASP A 246 6.76 -39.48 7.76
CA ASP A 246 8.11 -39.95 7.48
C ASP A 246 8.76 -39.08 6.38
N CYS A 247 9.65 -38.19 6.79
CA CYS A 247 10.37 -37.28 5.91
C CYS A 247 11.29 -38.01 4.91
N MET A 248 11.78 -39.21 5.24
CA MET A 248 12.57 -40.00 4.31
C MET A 248 11.70 -40.47 3.13
N LYS A 249 10.44 -40.87 3.39
CA LYS A 249 9.49 -41.24 2.33
C LYS A 249 9.10 -40.05 1.45
N SER A 250 8.97 -38.86 2.01
CA SER A 250 8.74 -37.64 1.22
C SER A 250 9.96 -37.29 0.37
N ALA A 251 11.15 -37.32 0.97
CA ALA A 251 12.41 -37.04 0.27
C ALA A 251 12.64 -37.99 -0.90
N THR A 252 12.51 -39.31 -0.68
CA THR A 252 12.71 -40.31 -1.75
C THR A 252 11.65 -40.24 -2.84
N ALA A 253 10.38 -40.00 -2.47
CA ALA A 253 9.31 -39.80 -3.45
C ALA A 253 9.53 -38.55 -4.31
N SER A 254 10.17 -37.51 -3.76
CA SER A 254 10.55 -36.30 -4.49
C SER A 254 11.91 -36.36 -5.18
N GLY A 255 12.56 -37.53 -5.17
CA GLY A 255 13.83 -37.76 -5.85
C GLY A 255 15.07 -37.17 -5.15
N TYR A 256 14.95 -36.76 -3.89
CA TYR A 256 16.07 -36.28 -3.10
C TYR A 256 16.90 -37.44 -2.54
N THR A 257 18.20 -37.20 -2.38
CA THR A 257 19.15 -38.21 -1.86
C THR A 257 19.20 -38.25 -0.34
N SER A 258 18.77 -37.17 0.33
CA SER A 258 18.81 -37.06 1.80
C SER A 258 17.69 -36.16 2.33
N VAL A 259 17.27 -36.42 3.58
CA VAL A 259 16.25 -35.63 4.28
C VAL A 259 16.66 -34.15 4.46
N PRO A 260 17.90 -33.81 4.87
CA PRO A 260 18.30 -32.41 5.02
C PRO A 260 18.23 -31.62 3.71
N GLN A 261 18.59 -32.26 2.58
CA GLN A 261 18.48 -31.66 1.25
C GLN A 261 17.01 -31.35 0.90
N TYR A 262 16.11 -32.31 1.13
CA TYR A 262 14.67 -32.13 0.93
C TYR A 262 14.11 -31.01 1.82
N MET A 263 14.42 -31.01 3.12
CA MET A 263 13.93 -30.00 4.06
C MET A 263 14.43 -28.60 3.70
N ALA A 264 15.71 -28.46 3.32
CA ALA A 264 16.27 -27.19 2.90
C ALA A 264 15.61 -26.68 1.60
N ALA A 265 15.43 -27.56 0.61
CA ALA A 265 14.75 -27.21 -0.64
C ALA A 265 13.30 -26.79 -0.39
N ASN A 266 12.55 -27.55 0.41
CA ASN A 266 11.17 -27.23 0.75
C ASN A 266 11.07 -25.93 1.55
N ALA A 267 12.02 -25.67 2.46
CA ALA A 267 12.06 -24.41 3.21
C ALA A 267 12.30 -23.20 2.30
N VAL A 268 13.26 -23.28 1.38
CA VAL A 268 13.51 -22.19 0.41
C VAL A 268 12.28 -21.94 -0.45
N TRP A 269 11.63 -22.98 -0.95
CA TRP A 269 10.44 -22.78 -1.77
C TRP A 269 9.27 -22.25 -0.96
N SER A 270 8.87 -22.95 0.09
CA SER A 270 7.63 -22.71 0.81
C SER A 270 7.68 -21.45 1.69
N LEU A 271 8.86 -21.07 2.19
CA LEU A 271 9.01 -19.89 3.06
C LEU A 271 9.57 -18.66 2.34
N LEU A 272 10.22 -18.81 1.19
CA LEU A 272 10.77 -17.67 0.46
C LEU A 272 10.11 -17.50 -0.91
N VAL A 273 10.19 -18.49 -1.80
CA VAL A 273 9.79 -18.29 -3.21
C VAL A 273 8.27 -18.23 -3.39
N ALA A 274 7.52 -19.17 -2.81
CA ALA A 274 6.06 -19.23 -2.97
C ALA A 274 5.34 -17.99 -2.40
N PRO A 275 5.71 -17.46 -1.20
CA PRO A 275 5.15 -16.21 -0.71
C PRO A 275 5.41 -15.00 -1.62
N LEU A 276 6.56 -14.94 -2.29
CA LEU A 276 6.88 -13.87 -3.24
C LEU A 276 5.93 -13.88 -4.45
N PHE A 277 5.53 -15.04 -4.97
CA PHE A 277 4.47 -15.13 -5.98
C PHE A 277 3.14 -14.57 -5.47
N MET A 278 2.78 -14.88 -4.21
CA MET A 278 1.56 -14.34 -3.61
C MET A 278 1.60 -12.83 -3.39
N MET A 279 2.78 -12.21 -3.21
CA MET A 279 2.91 -10.75 -3.12
C MET A 279 2.60 -10.04 -4.45
N ILE A 280 2.77 -10.71 -5.59
CA ILE A 280 2.49 -10.19 -6.93
C ILE A 280 0.99 -10.24 -7.25
N LEU A 281 0.26 -11.20 -6.69
CA LEU A 281 -1.12 -11.45 -7.07
C LEU A 281 -2.06 -10.25 -6.77
N PRO A 282 -2.06 -9.62 -5.58
CA PRO A 282 -2.88 -8.44 -5.30
C PRO A 282 -2.72 -7.27 -6.29
N PRO A 283 -1.51 -6.75 -6.58
CA PRO A 283 -1.37 -5.63 -7.50
C PRO A 283 -1.77 -5.99 -8.94
N LEU A 284 -1.52 -7.22 -9.39
CA LEU A 284 -1.99 -7.66 -10.71
C LEU A 284 -3.51 -7.74 -10.78
N MET A 285 -4.15 -8.32 -9.76
CA MET A 285 -5.61 -8.40 -9.65
C MET A 285 -6.26 -7.01 -9.62
N LEU A 286 -5.64 -6.05 -8.93
CA LEU A 286 -6.14 -4.68 -8.89
C LEU A 286 -6.06 -4.02 -10.28
N ARG A 287 -4.93 -4.17 -10.98
CA ARG A 287 -4.75 -3.63 -12.33
C ARG A 287 -5.72 -4.25 -13.34
N THR A 288 -5.96 -5.56 -13.28
CA THR A 288 -6.94 -6.19 -14.18
C THR A 288 -8.37 -5.75 -13.89
N ASN A 289 -8.73 -5.55 -12.62
CA ASN A 289 -10.04 -5.01 -12.26
C ASN A 289 -10.20 -3.55 -12.68
N GLN A 290 -9.13 -2.75 -12.64
CA GLN A 290 -9.15 -1.39 -13.18
C GLN A 290 -9.40 -1.40 -14.70
N CYS A 291 -8.76 -2.30 -15.44
CA CYS A 291 -9.04 -2.48 -16.87
C CYS A 291 -10.50 -2.90 -17.11
N ALA A 292 -11.04 -3.78 -16.27
CA ALA A 292 -12.44 -4.20 -16.36
C ALA A 292 -13.42 -3.04 -16.06
N GLU A 293 -13.12 -2.19 -15.08
CA GLU A 293 -13.88 -0.98 -14.76
C GLU A 293 -13.90 0.00 -15.93
N ALA A 294 -12.74 0.20 -16.58
CA ALA A 294 -12.63 1.08 -17.75
C ALA A 294 -13.34 0.52 -18.99
N ALA A 295 -13.37 -0.81 -19.15
CA ALA A 295 -13.95 -1.46 -20.31
C ALA A 295 -15.49 -1.52 -20.30
N VAL A 296 -16.11 -1.54 -19.11
CA VAL A 296 -17.56 -1.76 -18.98
C VAL A 296 -18.19 -0.82 -17.95
N SER A 297 -19.31 -0.16 -18.29
CA SER A 297 -20.00 0.77 -17.38
C SER A 297 -20.86 0.09 -16.32
N SER A 298 -21.38 -1.11 -16.60
CA SER A 298 -22.29 -1.81 -15.68
C SER A 298 -21.55 -2.59 -14.61
N ARG A 299 -21.89 -2.34 -13.34
CA ARG A 299 -21.23 -2.94 -12.17
C ARG A 299 -21.22 -4.47 -12.16
N THR A 300 -22.31 -5.10 -12.60
CA THR A 300 -22.40 -6.57 -12.67
C THR A 300 -21.41 -7.13 -13.68
N TRP A 301 -21.28 -6.47 -14.83
CA TRP A 301 -20.34 -6.87 -15.88
C TRP A 301 -18.89 -6.57 -15.51
N GLN A 302 -18.62 -5.45 -14.82
CA GLN A 302 -17.30 -5.17 -14.25
C GLN A 302 -16.85 -6.30 -13.32
N MET A 303 -17.73 -6.75 -12.42
CA MET A 303 -17.45 -7.84 -11.50
C MET A 303 -17.23 -9.17 -12.25
N ALA A 304 -18.08 -9.50 -13.22
CA ALA A 304 -17.93 -10.72 -14.01
C ALA A 304 -16.63 -10.73 -14.82
N LEU A 305 -16.35 -9.66 -15.57
CA LEU A 305 -15.14 -9.52 -16.37
C LEU A 305 -13.88 -9.49 -15.50
N GLY A 306 -13.90 -8.70 -14.41
CA GLY A 306 -12.80 -8.64 -13.44
C GLY A 306 -12.51 -9.99 -12.79
N SER A 307 -13.55 -10.78 -12.48
CA SER A 307 -13.38 -12.15 -11.94
C SER A 307 -12.76 -13.07 -12.98
N VAL A 308 -13.24 -13.09 -14.23
CA VAL A 308 -12.66 -13.92 -15.29
C VAL A 308 -11.19 -13.56 -15.56
N LEU A 309 -10.89 -12.27 -15.73
CA LEU A 309 -9.51 -11.80 -15.92
C LEU A 309 -8.65 -12.11 -14.70
N GLY A 310 -9.19 -11.96 -13.50
CA GLY A 310 -8.51 -12.29 -12.27
C GLY A 310 -8.19 -13.78 -12.14
N ALA A 311 -9.13 -14.66 -12.52
CA ALA A 311 -8.92 -16.10 -12.56
C ALA A 311 -7.82 -16.48 -13.56
N ILE A 312 -7.76 -15.82 -14.72
CA ILE A 312 -6.69 -16.01 -15.72
C ILE A 312 -5.34 -15.59 -15.13
N VAL A 313 -5.25 -14.42 -14.48
CA VAL A 313 -4.01 -13.97 -13.83
C VAL A 313 -3.56 -14.97 -12.76
N PHE A 314 -4.48 -15.38 -11.90
CA PHE A 314 -4.19 -16.32 -10.82
C PHE A 314 -3.70 -17.66 -11.38
N PHE A 315 -4.39 -18.20 -12.39
CA PHE A 315 -3.99 -19.40 -13.11
C PHE A 315 -2.58 -19.29 -13.70
N LEU A 316 -2.27 -18.19 -14.39
CA LEU A 316 -0.95 -17.98 -14.99
C LEU A 316 0.15 -17.89 -13.93
N LEU A 317 -0.09 -17.20 -12.81
CA LEU A 317 0.87 -17.14 -11.70
C LEU A 317 1.10 -18.52 -11.07
N ASP A 318 0.05 -19.34 -10.92
CA ASP A 318 0.16 -20.70 -10.40
C ASP A 318 0.99 -21.61 -11.32
N VAL A 319 0.78 -21.51 -12.65
CA VAL A 319 1.59 -22.22 -13.64
C VAL A 319 3.05 -21.78 -13.58
N LEU A 320 3.32 -20.47 -13.47
CA LEU A 320 4.68 -19.95 -13.34
C LEU A 320 5.35 -20.39 -12.04
N ALA A 321 4.61 -20.39 -10.92
CA ALA A 321 5.08 -20.89 -9.64
C ALA A 321 5.40 -22.39 -9.72
N SER A 322 4.49 -23.20 -10.27
CA SER A 322 4.68 -24.64 -10.45
C SER A 322 5.89 -24.95 -11.33
N LEU A 323 6.09 -24.21 -12.43
CA LEU A 323 7.27 -24.33 -13.28
C LEU A 323 8.55 -23.97 -12.52
N GLN A 324 8.55 -22.86 -11.79
CA GLN A 324 9.69 -22.42 -10.99
C GLN A 324 10.05 -23.43 -9.90
N TRP A 325 9.04 -24.02 -9.24
CA TRP A 325 9.22 -25.08 -8.26
C TRP A 325 9.87 -26.30 -8.87
N ALA A 326 9.36 -26.76 -10.02
CA ALA A 326 9.89 -27.94 -10.69
C ALA A 326 11.33 -27.72 -11.18
N LEU A 327 11.65 -26.55 -11.74
CA LEU A 327 13.03 -26.18 -12.10
C LEU A 327 13.95 -26.17 -10.87
N PHE A 328 13.47 -25.66 -9.74
CA PHE A 328 14.22 -25.64 -8.49
C PHE A 328 14.46 -27.06 -7.94
N ILE A 329 13.44 -27.93 -7.92
CA ILE A 329 13.61 -29.35 -7.54
C ILE A 329 14.64 -30.01 -8.45
N LEU A 330 14.53 -29.85 -9.77
CA LEU A 330 15.47 -30.43 -10.73
C LEU A 330 16.91 -29.95 -10.47
N ALA A 331 17.10 -28.65 -10.21
CA ALA A 331 18.41 -28.08 -9.91
C ALA A 331 19.03 -28.65 -8.62
N VAL A 332 18.21 -28.94 -7.60
CA VAL A 332 18.69 -29.47 -6.32
C VAL A 332 18.87 -31.00 -6.36
N ALA A 333 17.88 -31.73 -6.86
CA ALA A 333 17.86 -33.20 -6.83
C ALA A 333 18.76 -33.82 -7.91
N LYS A 334 18.85 -33.21 -9.10
CA LYS A 334 19.68 -33.67 -10.22
C LYS A 334 20.51 -32.50 -10.75
N PRO A 335 21.61 -32.15 -10.07
CA PRO A 335 22.35 -30.92 -10.35
C PRO A 335 22.83 -30.89 -11.80
N SER A 336 22.34 -29.89 -12.52
CA SER A 336 22.74 -29.56 -13.89
C SER A 336 22.84 -28.05 -14.00
N PRO A 337 23.90 -27.51 -14.62
CA PRO A 337 24.05 -26.07 -14.78
C PRO A 337 22.89 -25.43 -15.54
N LEU A 338 22.25 -26.17 -16.46
CA LEU A 338 21.10 -25.70 -17.22
C LEU A 338 19.87 -25.47 -16.35
N TRP A 339 19.51 -26.45 -15.49
CA TRP A 339 18.36 -26.34 -14.60
C TRP A 339 18.58 -25.29 -13.52
N LEU A 340 19.81 -25.18 -13.01
CA LEU A 340 20.19 -24.13 -12.07
C LEU A 340 20.06 -22.74 -12.70
N ALA A 341 20.56 -22.55 -13.92
CA ALA A 341 20.41 -21.29 -14.65
C ALA A 341 18.93 -20.94 -14.89
N GLY A 342 18.10 -21.92 -15.26
CA GLY A 342 16.66 -21.74 -15.41
C GLY A 342 15.97 -21.31 -14.11
N ALA A 343 16.27 -21.98 -12.99
CA ALA A 343 15.74 -21.63 -11.68
C ALA A 343 16.19 -20.22 -11.23
N MET A 344 17.45 -19.86 -11.44
CA MET A 344 17.96 -18.51 -11.13
C MET A 344 17.29 -17.43 -11.99
N LEU A 345 17.12 -17.69 -13.29
CA LEU A 345 16.45 -16.76 -14.20
C LEU A 345 14.99 -16.53 -13.77
N GLY A 346 14.25 -17.59 -13.48
CA GLY A 346 12.86 -17.46 -13.03
C GLY A 346 12.73 -16.74 -11.68
N PHE A 347 13.66 -16.95 -10.75
CA PHE A 347 13.71 -16.18 -9.50
C PHE A 347 14.06 -14.71 -9.75
N GLY A 348 15.00 -14.42 -10.65
CA GLY A 348 15.34 -13.05 -11.05
C GLY A 348 14.14 -12.32 -11.67
N LEU A 349 13.38 -13.00 -12.54
CA LEU A 349 12.14 -12.47 -13.13
C LEU A 349 11.07 -12.22 -12.07
N LEU A 350 10.96 -13.09 -11.06
CA LEU A 350 10.04 -12.90 -9.93
C LEU A 350 10.39 -11.63 -9.13
N VAL A 351 11.66 -11.46 -8.74
CA VAL A 351 12.14 -10.28 -8.02
C VAL A 351 11.95 -9.01 -8.86
N TRP A 352 12.26 -9.07 -10.16
CA TRP A 352 12.03 -7.96 -11.07
C TRP A 352 10.55 -7.61 -11.21
N SER A 353 9.66 -8.61 -11.25
CA SER A 353 8.21 -8.39 -11.26
C SER A 353 7.71 -7.72 -9.98
N ILE A 354 8.22 -8.14 -8.81
CA ILE A 354 7.91 -7.47 -7.53
C ILE A 354 8.39 -6.02 -7.54
N TRP A 355 9.63 -5.79 -7.98
CA TRP A 355 10.21 -4.45 -8.07
C TRP A 355 9.42 -3.53 -9.00
N THR A 356 9.05 -4.01 -10.19
CA THR A 356 8.28 -3.22 -11.18
C THR A 356 6.85 -2.95 -10.73
N LEU A 357 6.22 -3.86 -9.98
CA LEU A 357 4.85 -3.69 -9.48
C LEU A 357 4.78 -2.86 -8.20
N LEU A 358 5.76 -2.98 -7.31
CA LEU A 358 5.71 -2.43 -5.94
C LEU A 358 6.80 -1.39 -5.62
N GLY A 359 7.98 -1.46 -6.25
CA GLY A 359 9.16 -0.66 -5.93
C GLY A 359 9.33 0.65 -6.70
N SER A 360 8.52 0.90 -7.73
CA SER A 360 8.63 2.10 -8.59
C SER A 360 8.38 3.45 -7.89
N LYS A 361 8.04 3.47 -6.60
CA LYS A 361 7.50 4.67 -5.93
C LYS A 361 8.57 5.60 -5.35
N ASP A 362 9.72 5.07 -4.95
CA ASP A 362 10.69 5.84 -4.15
C ASP A 362 11.70 6.64 -4.99
N LEU A 363 11.62 6.58 -6.32
CA LEU A 363 12.60 7.24 -7.22
C LEU A 363 12.09 8.54 -7.84
N ALA A 364 10.86 8.96 -7.59
CA ALA A 364 10.42 10.31 -7.91
C ALA A 364 10.71 11.20 -6.69
N PRO A 365 11.83 11.97 -6.66
CA PRO A 365 12.05 12.90 -5.56
C PRO A 365 10.87 13.87 -5.53
N SER A 366 10.13 13.85 -4.42
CA SER A 366 9.20 14.91 -4.02
C SER A 366 10.03 16.17 -3.74
N ARG A 367 10.53 16.80 -4.80
CA ARG A 367 11.35 18.02 -4.80
C ARG A 367 10.59 19.17 -5.45
N ARG A 368 9.32 19.30 -5.10
CA ARG A 368 8.66 20.62 -5.11
C ARG A 368 8.29 20.90 -3.67
N SER A 369 9.25 21.42 -2.92
CA SER A 369 8.95 21.97 -1.60
C SER A 369 7.94 23.09 -1.78
N LEU A 370 7.03 23.24 -0.83
CA LEU A 370 6.04 24.31 -0.72
C LEU A 370 6.61 25.71 -1.08
N ALA A 371 7.90 25.94 -0.80
CA ALA A 371 8.66 27.13 -1.18
C ALA A 371 8.62 27.45 -2.69
N GLN A 372 8.70 26.45 -3.58
CA GLN A 372 8.63 26.66 -5.03
C GLN A 372 7.22 27.03 -5.50
N HIS A 373 6.18 26.60 -4.78
CA HIS A 373 4.80 26.96 -5.11
C HIS A 373 4.42 28.35 -4.58
N LEU A 374 5.05 28.78 -3.49
CA LEU A 374 4.93 30.15 -2.98
C LEU A 374 5.77 31.15 -3.81
N GLU A 375 6.92 30.73 -4.36
CA GLU A 375 7.68 31.53 -5.33
C GLU A 375 6.96 31.72 -6.67
N ASP A 376 6.16 30.75 -7.12
CA ASP A 376 5.37 30.86 -8.36
C ASP A 376 4.08 31.71 -8.19
N LEU A 377 3.72 32.09 -6.96
CA LEU A 377 2.52 32.89 -6.63
C LEU A 377 2.83 34.37 -6.28
N GLY A 378 4.11 34.75 -6.20
CA GLY A 378 4.57 36.14 -6.09
C GLY A 378 5.02 36.69 -7.44
#